data_AF-A0A7S1YKD2-F1
#
_entry.id   AF-A0A7S1YKD2-F1
#
_cell.length_a   1.000
_cell.length_b   1.000
_cell.length_c   1.000
_cell.angle_alpha   90.00
_cell.angle_beta   90.00
_cell.angle_gamma   90.00
#
_symmetry.space_group_name_H-M   'P 1'
#
loop_
_entity.id
_entity.type
_entity.pdbx_description
1 polymer ?
#
loop_
_entity_poly.entity_id
_entity_poly.type
_entity_poly.pdbx_seq_one_letter_code
_entity_poly.pdbx_strand_id
1 'polypeptide(L)'
;ETKAEVAKRRSFIRELGILTKRMIITQWRNPAYSVTRTISSFLLSIYFGILFGADKSTIEGAILTIGSTFFLTFTLVVPMQAAVVPLIADRAVLYREASSGLYSRWSYAIASLLADIPFHMMNSV
;
A
#
# COMPACT_ATOMS: atom_id res chain seq x y z
N GLU A 1 12.16 -14.95 32.32
CA GLU A 1 10.88 -15.60 31.96
C GLU A 1 9.66 -14.67 32.03
N THR A 2 9.78 -13.45 32.57
CA THR A 2 8.66 -12.53 32.82
C THR A 2 8.10 -11.80 31.58
N LYS A 3 8.84 -11.70 30.47
CA LYS A 3 8.42 -10.94 29.29
C LYS A 3 7.41 -11.68 28.40
N ALA A 4 7.44 -13.02 28.40
CA ALA A 4 6.51 -13.85 27.63
C ALA A 4 5.11 -13.90 28.26
N GLU A 5 5.01 -13.87 29.59
CA GLU A 5 3.72 -13.82 30.28
C GLU A 5 3.02 -12.46 30.16
N VAL A 6 3.78 -11.36 30.17
CA VAL A 6 3.21 -10.02 29.95
C VAL A 6 2.66 -9.87 28.52
N ALA A 7 3.35 -10.45 27.53
CA ALA A 7 2.84 -10.54 26.15
C ALA A 7 1.60 -11.42 26.04
N LYS A 8 1.54 -12.53 26.80
CA LYS A 8 0.39 -13.45 26.82
C LYS A 8 -0.87 -12.85 27.48
N ARG A 9 -0.74 -11.82 28.33
CA ARG A 9 -1.87 -11.18 29.04
C ARG A 9 -2.62 -10.15 28.20
N ARG A 10 -2.08 -9.69 27.06
CA ARG A 10 -2.78 -8.81 26.11
C ARG A 10 -3.22 -9.65 24.91
N SER A 11 -4.53 -9.68 24.66
CA SER A 11 -5.10 -10.40 23.51
C SER A 11 -4.45 -9.91 22.21
N PHE A 12 -3.90 -10.84 21.42
CA PHE A 12 -3.27 -10.60 20.12
C PHE A 12 -4.13 -9.72 19.20
N ILE A 13 -5.46 -9.92 19.23
CA ILE A 13 -6.42 -9.15 18.44
C ILE A 13 -6.47 -7.68 18.87
N ARG A 14 -6.38 -7.40 20.17
CA ARG A 14 -6.34 -6.01 20.68
C ARG A 14 -5.04 -5.31 20.30
N GLU A 15 -3.92 -6.00 20.36
CA GLU A 15 -2.62 -5.49 19.93
C GLU A 15 -2.65 -5.13 18.43
N LEU A 16 -3.15 -6.05 17.61
CA LEU A 16 -3.35 -5.85 16.17
C LEU A 16 -4.21 -4.61 15.87
N GLY A 17 -5.39 -4.51 16.50
CA GLY A 17 -6.30 -3.40 16.26
C GLY A 17 -5.70 -2.03 16.62
N ILE A 18 -4.92 -1.95 17.71
CA ILE A 18 -4.25 -0.71 18.10
C ILE A 18 -3.13 -0.36 17.12
N LEU A 19 -2.34 -1.34 16.68
CA LEU A 19 -1.26 -1.14 15.71
C LEU A 19 -1.81 -0.71 14.35
N THR A 20 -2.84 -1.38 13.82
CA THR A 20 -3.47 -1.02 12.55
C THR A 20 -4.04 0.40 12.60
N LYS A 21 -4.74 0.76 13.68
CA LYS A 21 -5.25 2.14 13.84
C LYS A 21 -4.12 3.17 13.87
N ARG A 22 -3.02 2.88 14.59
CA ARG A 22 -1.84 3.75 14.62
C ARG A 22 -1.25 3.92 13.22
N MET A 23 -1.08 2.83 12.47
CA MET A 23 -0.49 2.87 11.12
C MET A 23 -1.36 3.66 10.15
N ILE A 24 -2.69 3.44 10.15
CA ILE A 24 -3.62 4.22 9.31
C ILE A 24 -3.53 5.72 9.62
N ILE A 25 -3.49 6.09 10.90
CA ILE A 25 -3.37 7.51 11.30
C ILE A 25 -2.02 8.08 10.87
N THR A 26 -0.92 7.35 11.01
CA THR A 26 0.42 7.79 10.58
C THR A 26 0.46 8.00 9.06
N GLN A 27 -0.09 7.06 8.29
CA GLN A 27 -0.20 7.19 6.83
C GLN A 27 -1.06 8.40 6.44
N TRP A 28 -2.18 8.61 7.13
CA TRP A 28 -3.06 9.76 6.90
C TRP A 28 -2.41 11.10 7.24
N ARG A 29 -1.60 11.17 8.30
CA ARG A 29 -0.88 12.39 8.72
C ARG A 29 0.30 12.73 7.83
N ASN A 30 0.81 11.78 7.04
CA ASN A 30 1.82 12.00 6.00
C ASN A 30 1.19 11.87 4.61
N PRO A 31 0.26 12.76 4.23
CA PRO A 31 -0.47 12.64 2.98
C PRO A 31 0.43 12.85 1.76
N ALA A 32 1.60 13.47 1.91
CA ALA A 32 2.50 13.77 0.79
C ALA A 32 2.80 12.53 -0.07
N TYR A 33 3.00 11.37 0.55
CA TYR A 33 3.28 10.13 -0.16
C TYR A 33 2.03 9.55 -0.84
N SER A 34 0.90 9.45 -0.12
CA SER A 34 -0.34 8.89 -0.67
C SER A 34 -0.97 9.80 -1.74
N VAL A 35 -0.97 11.11 -1.53
CA VAL A 35 -1.58 12.11 -2.44
C VAL A 35 -0.79 12.22 -3.74
N THR A 36 0.54 12.26 -3.68
CA THR A 36 1.38 12.32 -4.88
C THR A 36 1.15 11.09 -5.76
N ARG A 37 0.97 9.92 -5.14
CA ARG A 37 0.67 8.67 -5.85
C ARG A 37 -0.70 8.72 -6.54
N THR A 38 -1.74 9.14 -5.82
CA THR A 38 -3.10 9.25 -6.39
C THR A 38 -3.14 10.26 -7.55
N ILE A 39 -2.48 11.42 -7.43
CA ILE A 39 -2.41 12.41 -8.50
C ILE A 39 -1.65 11.85 -9.71
N SER A 40 -0.53 11.17 -9.49
CA SER A 40 0.26 10.58 -10.57
C SER A 40 -0.50 9.48 -11.30
N SER A 41 -1.20 8.60 -10.56
CA SER A 41 -2.06 7.56 -11.13
C SER A 41 -3.24 8.16 -11.92
N PHE A 42 -3.83 9.26 -11.44
CA PHE A 42 -4.90 9.96 -12.15
C PHE A 42 -4.42 10.61 -13.46
N LEU A 43 -3.27 11.28 -13.44
CA LEU A 43 -2.65 11.86 -14.64
C LEU A 43 -2.31 10.78 -15.67
N LEU A 44 -1.81 9.63 -15.20
CA LEU A 44 -1.48 8.51 -16.07
C LEU A 44 -2.74 7.86 -16.68
N SER A 45 -3.85 7.81 -15.95
CA SER A 45 -5.16 7.38 -16.47
C SER A 45 -5.60 8.26 -17.64
N ILE A 46 -5.53 9.57 -17.48
CA ILE A 46 -5.89 10.54 -18.53
C ILE A 46 -4.97 10.39 -19.73
N TYR A 47 -3.66 10.25 -19.49
CA TYR A 47 -2.67 10.02 -20.55
C TYR A 47 -2.99 8.77 -21.38
N PHE A 48 -3.33 7.66 -20.73
CA PHE A 48 -3.73 6.43 -21.42
C PHE A 48 -5.08 6.57 -22.14
N GLY A 49 -6.04 7.30 -21.56
CA GLY A 49 -7.32 7.60 -22.21
C GLY A 49 -7.16 8.39 -23.51
N ILE A 50 -6.23 9.34 -23.55
CA ILE A 50 -5.93 10.12 -24.76
C ILE A 50 -5.20 9.26 -25.79
N LEU A 51 -4.22 8.45 -25.38
CA LEU A 51 -3.42 7.63 -26.30
C LEU A 51 -4.21 6.50 -26.97
N PHE A 52 -5.11 5.85 -26.22
CA PHE A 52 -5.81 4.63 -26.69
C PHE A 52 -7.29 4.85 -27.00
N GLY A 53 -7.77 6.10 -27.01
CA GLY A 53 -9.14 6.48 -27.35
C GLY A 53 -9.49 6.39 -28.84
N ALA A 54 -8.80 5.56 -29.62
CA ALA A 54 -9.00 5.43 -31.07
C ALA A 54 -10.20 4.55 -31.45
N ASP A 55 -10.72 4.74 -32.66
CA ASP A 55 -11.86 4.00 -33.19
C ASP A 55 -11.59 2.48 -33.27
N LYS A 56 -12.40 1.70 -32.57
CA LYS A 56 -12.27 0.23 -32.48
C LYS A 56 -12.78 -0.51 -33.73
N SER A 57 -13.31 0.22 -34.72
CA SER A 57 -13.86 -0.32 -35.96
C SER A 57 -12.79 -0.76 -36.96
N THR A 58 -11.56 -0.27 -36.81
CA THR A 58 -10.42 -0.59 -37.70
C THR A 58 -9.54 -1.68 -37.09
N ILE A 59 -8.89 -2.50 -37.92
CA ILE A 59 -7.93 -3.54 -37.49
C ILE A 59 -6.81 -2.93 -36.63
N GLU A 60 -6.36 -1.71 -36.96
CA GLU A 60 -5.39 -0.94 -36.18
C GLU A 60 -5.92 -0.61 -34.76
N GLY A 61 -7.20 -0.27 -34.62
CA GLY A 61 -7.86 -0.05 -33.34
C GLY A 61 -7.94 -1.30 -32.47
N ALA A 62 -8.10 -2.48 -33.07
CA ALA A 62 -8.06 -3.76 -32.35
C ALA A 62 -6.66 -4.06 -31.80
N ILE A 63 -5.61 -3.81 -32.59
CA ILE A 63 -4.21 -3.97 -32.15
C ILE A 63 -3.88 -2.98 -31.03
N LEU A 64 -4.31 -1.72 -31.16
CA LEU A 64 -4.14 -0.70 -30.13
C LEU A 64 -4.84 -1.07 -28.81
N THR A 65 -6.03 -1.68 -28.88
CA THR A 65 -6.78 -2.14 -27.69
C THR A 65 -6.06 -3.30 -26.97
N ILE A 66 -5.45 -4.21 -27.71
CA ILE A 66 -4.64 -5.30 -27.12
C ILE A 66 -3.37 -4.73 -26.49
N GLY A 67 -2.70 -3.81 -27.18
CA GLY A 67 -1.53 -3.10 -26.65
C GLY A 67 -1.85 -2.30 -25.39
N SER A 68 -2.98 -1.59 -25.35
CA SER A 68 -3.40 -0.80 -24.19
C SER A 68 -3.61 -1.66 -22.95
N THR A 69 -4.19 -2.85 -23.11
CA THR A 69 -4.44 -3.79 -22.01
C THR A 69 -3.12 -4.30 -21.41
N PHE A 70 -2.11 -4.56 -22.25
CA PHE A 70 -0.78 -4.93 -21.81
C PHE A 70 -0.09 -3.80 -21.05
N PHE A 71 -0.08 -2.58 -21.60
CA PHE A 71 0.52 -1.41 -20.94
C PHE A 71 -0.18 -1.04 -19.62
N LEU A 72 -1.51 -1.17 -19.55
CA LEU A 72 -2.28 -0.96 -18.32
C LEU A 72 -1.86 -1.96 -17.24
N THR A 73 -1.76 -3.24 -17.59
CA THR A 73 -1.34 -4.31 -16.67
C THR A 73 0.08 -4.09 -16.14
N PHE A 74 1.01 -3.69 -17.02
CA PHE A 74 2.39 -3.39 -16.61
C PHE A 74 2.47 -2.18 -15.67
N THR A 75 1.66 -1.17 -15.92
CA THR A 75 1.60 0.05 -15.11
C THR A 75 1.17 -0.22 -13.67
N LEU A 76 0.32 -1.23 -13.41
CA LEU A 76 -0.11 -1.63 -12.06
C LEU A 76 1.05 -2.08 -11.15
N VAL A 77 2.18 -2.52 -11.72
CA VAL A 77 3.33 -3.01 -10.96
C VAL A 77 4.14 -1.86 -10.33
N VAL A 78 4.23 -0.71 -11.02
CA VAL A 78 4.99 0.46 -10.55
C VAL A 78 4.55 0.96 -9.17
N PRO A 79 3.24 1.19 -8.91
CA PRO A 79 2.79 1.67 -7.62
C PRO A 79 2.90 0.61 -6.50
N MET A 80 3.03 -0.69 -6.82
CA MET A 80 3.28 -1.73 -5.82
C MET A 80 4.66 -1.58 -5.15
N GLN A 81 5.70 -1.19 -5.91
CA GLN A 81 7.06 -1.02 -5.38
C GLN A 81 7.17 0.12 -4.36
N ALA A 82 6.36 1.16 -4.53
CA ALA A 82 6.39 2.32 -3.66
C ALA A 82 5.93 1.96 -2.21
N ALA A 83 5.15 0.89 -2.02
CA ALA A 83 4.67 0.44 -0.70
C ALA A 83 5.82 0.12 0.30
N VAL A 84 7.06 -0.05 -0.19
CA VAL A 84 8.23 -0.32 0.65
C VAL A 84 8.74 0.95 1.36
N VAL A 85 8.47 2.14 0.83
CA VAL A 85 8.95 3.43 1.41
C VAL A 85 8.48 3.65 2.86
N PRO A 86 7.19 3.51 3.22
CA PRO A 86 6.76 3.64 4.61
C PRO A 86 7.35 2.57 5.53
N LEU A 87 7.59 1.35 5.04
CA LEU A 87 8.22 0.28 5.83
C LEU A 87 9.66 0.64 6.22
N ILE A 88 10.40 1.29 5.32
CA ILE A 88 11.77 1.76 5.60
C ILE A 88 11.75 2.90 6.62
N ALA A 89 10.76 3.80 6.56
CA ALA A 89 10.63 4.88 7.54
C ALA A 89 10.34 4.36 8.95
N ASP A 90 9.49 3.33 9.08
CA ASP A 90 9.09 2.76 10.37
C ASP A 90 10.14 1.79 10.96
N ARG A 91 11.19 1.42 10.20
CA ARG A 91 12.20 0.43 10.65
C ARG A 91 12.86 0.79 11.97
N ALA A 92 13.18 2.07 12.20
CA ALA A 92 13.87 2.53 13.41
C ALA A 92 12.98 2.38 14.66
N VAL A 93 11.68 2.62 14.48
CA VAL A 93 10.66 2.44 15.52
C VAL A 93 10.49 0.95 15.83
N LEU A 94 10.45 0.10 14.79
CA LEU A 94 10.36 -1.34 14.94
C LEU A 94 11.53 -1.93 15.73
N TYR A 95 12.78 -1.54 15.43
CA TYR A 95 13.95 -2.06 16.17
C TYR A 95 13.92 -1.68 17.65
N ARG A 96 13.48 -0.45 17.95
CA ARG A 96 13.33 0.02 19.34
C ARG A 96 12.23 -0.76 20.07
N GLU A 97 11.05 -0.86 19.47
CA GLU A 97 9.89 -1.52 20.07
C GLU A 97 10.09 -3.05 20.19
N ALA A 98 10.88 -3.65 19.27
CA ALA A 98 11.30 -5.05 19.33
C ALA A 98 12.28 -5.33 20.49
N SER A 99 13.25 -4.44 20.75
CA SER A 99 14.17 -4.59 21.89
C SER A 99 13.47 -4.48 23.25
N SER A 100 12.40 -3.67 23.31
CA SER A 100 11.55 -3.53 24.50
C SER A 100 10.59 -4.71 24.70
N GLY A 101 10.35 -5.53 23.67
CA GLY A 101 9.42 -6.66 23.72
C GLY A 101 7.95 -6.23 23.85
N LEU A 102 7.59 -5.06 23.29
CA LEU A 102 6.25 -4.48 23.46
C LEU A 102 5.15 -5.19 22.64
N TYR A 103 5.51 -5.83 21.53
CA TYR A 103 4.60 -6.56 20.63
C TYR A 103 5.34 -7.64 19.81
N SER A 104 4.59 -8.58 19.24
CA SER A 104 5.15 -9.61 18.35
C SER A 104 5.43 -9.05 16.95
N ARG A 105 6.57 -9.43 16.35
CA ARG A 105 6.91 -9.06 14.96
C ARG A 105 5.84 -9.48 13.95
N TRP A 106 5.14 -10.59 14.23
CA TRP A 106 4.02 -11.07 13.42
C TRP A 106 2.78 -10.18 13.50
N SER A 107 2.48 -9.64 14.68
CA SER A 107 1.38 -8.70 14.91
C SER A 107 1.58 -7.43 14.10
N TYR A 108 2.82 -6.92 14.08
CA TYR A 108 3.21 -5.77 13.26
C TYR A 108 3.07 -6.04 11.75
N ALA A 109 3.57 -7.18 11.27
CA ALA A 109 3.47 -7.54 9.85
C ALA A 109 2.00 -7.59 9.39
N ILE A 110 1.13 -8.25 10.15
CA ILE A 110 -0.30 -8.33 9.82
C ILE A 110 -0.98 -6.96 9.93
N ALA A 111 -0.63 -6.17 10.95
CA ALA A 111 -1.19 -4.83 11.14
C ALA A 111 -0.83 -3.89 9.97
N SER A 112 0.40 -3.99 9.47
CA SER A 112 0.89 -3.23 8.32
C SER A 112 0.16 -3.59 7.04
N LEU A 113 0.00 -4.89 6.75
CA LEU A 113 -0.77 -5.37 5.61
C LEU A 113 -2.23 -4.87 5.65
N LEU A 114 -2.88 -4.94 6.83
CA LEU A 114 -4.25 -4.46 6.99
C LEU A 114 -4.36 -2.94 6.79
N ALA A 115 -3.37 -2.19 7.23
CA ALA A 115 -3.34 -0.74 7.09
C ALA A 115 -3.13 -0.30 5.64
N ASP A 116 -2.41 -1.08 4.83
CA ASP A 116 -2.10 -0.76 3.43
C ASP A 116 -3.27 -1.02 2.47
N ILE A 117 -4.12 -2.02 2.74
CA ILE A 117 -5.32 -2.35 1.93
C ILE A 117 -6.17 -1.12 1.57
N PRO A 118 -6.65 -0.29 2.52
CA PRO A 118 -7.50 0.85 2.18
C PRO A 118 -6.82 1.88 1.29
N PHE A 119 -5.52 2.13 1.48
CA PHE A 119 -4.77 3.07 0.64
C PHE A 119 -4.50 2.50 -0.76
N HIS A 120 -4.27 1.20 -0.87
CA HIS A 120 -4.16 0.53 -2.16
C HIS A 120 -5.48 0.53 -2.94
N MET A 121 -6.62 0.31 -2.27
CA MET A 121 -7.94 0.43 -2.88
C MET A 121 -8.24 1.85 -3.37
N MET A 122 -7.81 2.87 -2.62
CA MET A 122 -7.97 4.26 -3.05
C MET A 122 -7.08 4.61 -4.26
N ASN A 123 -5.94 3.92 -4.40
CA ASN A 123 -5.00 4.14 -5.49
C ASN A 123 -5.19 3.19 -6.69
N SER A 124 -6.12 2.23 -6.63
CA SER A 124 -6.41 1.39 -7.79
C SER A 124 -7.22 2.21 -8.78
N VAL A 125 -6.51 2.74 -9.78
CA VAL A 125 -7.03 3.24 -11.06
C VAL A 125 -7.07 2.08 -12.03
#